data_AF-A0A399QNV5-F1
#
_entry.id   AF-A0A399QNV5-F1
#
_cell.length_a   1.000
_cell.length_b   1.000
_cell.length_c   1.000
_cell.angle_alpha   90.00
_cell.angle_beta   90.00
_cell.angle_gamma   90.00
#
_symmetry.space_group_name_H-M   'P 1'
#
loop_
_entity.id
_entity.type
_entity.pdbx_description
1 polymer ?
#
loop_
_entity_poly.entity_id
_entity_poly.type
_entity_poly.pdbx_seq_one_letter_code
_entity_poly.pdbx_strand_id
1 'polypeptide(L)'
;MVQAKTYDAKVIEVTGGNIRNNHLYLRSALSLIPDDAIGGTNAASPGREISVTFIPGGTVQTDLPEDKLFLRCRSEVGAFFAAAKVHEGDFVLFTWLVEREYEIRKLS
;
A
#
# COMPACT_ATOMS: atom_id res chain seq x y z
N MET A 1 14.05 13.20 -24.52
CA MET A 1 13.42 14.00 -23.45
C MET A 1 12.94 13.03 -22.39
N VAL A 2 13.55 13.03 -21.21
CA VAL A 2 13.06 12.22 -20.08
C VAL A 2 11.88 12.99 -19.50
N GLN A 3 10.68 12.42 -19.61
CA GLN A 3 9.50 13.00 -19.00
C GLN A 3 9.70 12.97 -17.48
N ALA A 4 9.73 14.13 -16.84
CA ALA A 4 9.75 14.22 -15.39
C ALA A 4 8.46 13.56 -14.88
N LYS A 5 8.56 12.34 -14.36
CA LYS A 5 7.47 11.73 -13.61
C LYS A 5 7.36 12.50 -12.31
N THR A 6 6.25 13.19 -12.11
CA THR A 6 5.91 13.76 -10.80
C THR A 6 5.62 12.56 -9.89
N TYR A 7 6.42 12.38 -8.85
CA TYR A 7 6.22 11.32 -7.86
C TYR A 7 5.67 11.96 -6.60
N ASP A 8 4.38 11.78 -6.34
CA ASP A 8 3.85 12.06 -5.00
C ASP A 8 4.01 10.80 -4.16
N ALA A 9 4.67 10.92 -3.02
CA ALA A 9 4.96 9.78 -2.16
C ALA A 9 4.76 10.11 -0.69
N LYS A 10 4.47 9.06 0.09
CA LYS A 10 4.31 9.14 1.55
C LYS A 10 5.15 8.07 2.20
N VAL A 11 5.86 8.46 3.25
CA VAL A 11 6.61 7.55 4.11
C VAL A 11 5.66 7.02 5.17
N ILE A 12 5.68 5.71 5.37
CA ILE A 12 4.80 5.00 6.30
C ILE A 12 5.69 4.18 7.23
N GLU A 13 5.56 4.42 8.53
CA GLU A 13 6.20 3.60 9.55
C GLU A 13 5.48 2.26 9.67
N VAL A 14 6.25 1.17 9.72
CA VAL A 14 5.74 -0.18 9.91
C VAL A 14 5.70 -0.49 11.40
N THR A 15 4.50 -0.63 11.94
CA THR A 15 4.30 -0.99 13.35
C THR A 15 4.37 -2.49 13.58
N GLY A 16 4.56 -2.94 14.82
CA GLY A 16 4.46 -4.37 15.15
C GLY A 16 3.08 -4.96 14.86
N GLY A 17 2.03 -4.14 14.91
CA GLY A 17 0.69 -4.53 14.47
C GLY A 17 0.64 -4.88 12.98
N ASN A 18 1.37 -4.10 12.15
CA ASN A 18 1.49 -4.35 10.72
C ASN A 18 2.12 -5.71 10.44
N ILE A 19 3.24 -6.01 11.10
CA ILE A 19 3.96 -7.27 10.96
C ILE A 19 3.10 -8.46 11.42
N ARG A 20 2.49 -8.39 12.60
CA ARG A 20 1.72 -9.51 13.16
C ARG A 20 0.49 -9.89 12.32
N ASN A 21 -0.11 -8.92 11.61
CA ASN A 21 -1.36 -9.12 10.88
C ASN A 21 -1.21 -9.03 9.36
N ASN A 22 0.03 -8.94 8.84
CA ASN A 22 0.33 -8.83 7.41
C ASN A 22 -0.53 -7.75 6.72
N HIS A 23 -0.55 -6.55 7.26
CA HIS A 23 -1.31 -5.43 6.70
C HIS A 23 -0.51 -4.15 6.81
N LEU A 24 -0.73 -3.21 5.90
CA LEU A 24 -0.06 -1.91 5.88
C LEU A 24 -1.12 -0.81 5.94
N TYR A 25 -1.09 0.00 7.00
CA TYR A 25 -1.99 1.14 7.14
C TYR A 25 -1.58 2.27 6.19
N LEU A 26 -2.54 2.85 5.47
CA LEU A 26 -2.31 3.94 4.52
C LEU A 26 -2.93 5.27 5.00
N ARG A 27 -3.21 5.41 6.30
CA ARG A 27 -3.87 6.59 6.89
C ARG A 27 -3.13 7.90 6.57
N SER A 28 -1.80 7.91 6.63
CA SER A 28 -0.97 9.08 6.29
C SER A 28 -0.86 9.34 4.78
N ALA A 29 -1.35 8.40 3.96
CA ALA A 29 -1.23 8.42 2.50
C ALA A 29 -2.57 8.55 1.77
N LEU A 30 -3.69 8.73 2.48
CA LEU A 30 -5.02 8.86 1.87
C LEU A 30 -5.11 9.99 0.85
N SER A 31 -4.33 11.07 1.02
CA SER A 31 -4.30 12.17 0.04
C SER A 31 -3.81 11.75 -1.36
N LEU A 32 -3.18 10.58 -1.48
CA LEU A 32 -2.72 10.02 -2.75
C LEU A 32 -3.70 9.00 -3.34
N ILE A 33 -4.74 8.63 -2.60
CA ILE A 33 -5.64 7.51 -2.93
C ILE A 33 -6.99 8.09 -3.37
N PRO A 34 -7.53 7.68 -4.53
CA PRO A 34 -8.89 8.00 -4.93
C PRO A 34 -9.90 7.57 -3.87
N ASP A 35 -10.85 8.45 -3.53
CA ASP A 35 -11.90 8.16 -2.54
C ASP A 35 -12.69 6.89 -2.89
N ASP A 36 -12.91 6.64 -4.20
CA ASP A 36 -13.63 5.46 -4.68
C ASP A 36 -12.87 4.13 -4.48
N ALA A 37 -11.59 4.17 -4.10
CA ALA A 37 -10.82 2.98 -3.72
C ALA A 37 -11.07 2.53 -2.27
N ILE A 38 -11.78 3.35 -1.49
CA ILE A 38 -12.20 3.02 -0.13
C ILE A 38 -13.58 2.36 -0.22
N GLY A 39 -13.61 1.04 -0.05
CA GLY A 39 -14.84 0.25 0.03
C GLY A 39 -15.38 0.13 1.44
N GLY A 40 -16.46 -0.64 1.57
CA GLY A 40 -17.08 -0.95 2.86
C GLY A 40 -16.14 -1.72 3.81
N THR A 41 -16.64 -2.04 5.00
CA THR A 41 -15.83 -2.71 6.04
C THR A 41 -15.32 -4.12 5.70
N ASN A 42 -15.88 -4.77 4.66
CA ASN A 42 -15.55 -6.15 4.29
C ASN A 42 -15.51 -6.37 2.76
N ALA A 43 -15.04 -7.57 2.37
CA ALA A 43 -14.82 -7.93 0.98
C ALA A 43 -16.10 -8.07 0.13
N ALA A 44 -17.29 -8.14 0.75
CA ALA A 44 -18.55 -8.14 0.01
C ALA A 44 -18.95 -6.74 -0.51
N SER A 45 -18.24 -5.70 -0.07
CA SER A 45 -18.43 -4.33 -0.54
C SER A 45 -17.07 -3.72 -0.87
N PRO A 46 -16.43 -4.16 -1.97
CA PRO A 46 -15.16 -3.61 -2.39
C PRO A 46 -15.30 -2.19 -2.94
N GLY A 47 -14.28 -1.39 -2.70
CA GLY A 47 -14.03 -0.17 -3.44
C GLY A 47 -13.52 -0.51 -4.83
N ARG A 48 -13.35 0.51 -5.67
CA ARG A 48 -12.72 0.36 -6.97
C ARG A 48 -11.24 0.08 -6.80
N GLU A 49 -10.74 -0.97 -7.42
CA GLU A 49 -9.38 -1.43 -7.21
C GLU A 49 -8.32 -0.40 -7.66
N ILE A 50 -7.19 -0.41 -6.95
CA ILE A 50 -5.92 0.22 -7.30
C ILE A 50 -4.89 -0.87 -7.58
N SER A 51 -3.92 -0.56 -8.44
CA SER A 51 -2.82 -1.44 -8.80
C SER A 51 -1.62 -1.13 -7.91
N VAL A 52 -1.18 -2.08 -7.09
CA VAL A 52 -0.04 -1.89 -6.16
C VAL A 52 1.07 -2.85 -6.53
N THR A 53 2.24 -2.32 -6.84
CA THR A 53 3.46 -3.09 -7.09
C THR A 53 4.35 -3.06 -5.85
N PHE A 54 4.66 -4.23 -5.30
CA PHE A 54 5.60 -4.36 -4.19
C PHE A 54 7.03 -4.57 -4.69
N ILE A 55 8.02 -3.91 -4.09
CA ILE A 55 9.43 -3.99 -4.45
C ILE A 55 10.27 -4.39 -3.22
N PRO A 56 10.85 -5.61 -3.18
CA PRO A 56 10.64 -6.73 -4.10
C PRO A 56 9.23 -7.33 -4.00
N GLY A 57 8.74 -7.89 -5.10
CA GLY A 57 7.41 -8.51 -5.15
C GLY A 57 6.74 -8.42 -6.52
N GLY A 58 5.45 -8.72 -6.53
CA GLY A 58 4.59 -8.60 -7.71
C GLY A 58 3.61 -7.44 -7.62
N THR A 59 2.79 -7.30 -8.66
CA THR A 59 1.68 -6.35 -8.73
C THR A 59 0.37 -7.03 -8.38
N VAL A 60 -0.47 -6.38 -7.57
CA VAL A 60 -1.80 -6.86 -7.17
C VAL A 60 -2.85 -5.77 -7.35
N GLN A 61 -4.08 -6.17 -7.71
CA GLN A 61 -5.25 -5.29 -7.62
C GLN A 61 -5.88 -5.40 -6.24
N THR A 62 -6.13 -4.28 -5.59
CA THR A 62 -6.67 -4.26 -4.23
C THR A 62 -7.40 -2.97 -3.94
N ASP A 63 -8.09 -2.92 -2.80
CA ASP A 63 -8.79 -1.75 -2.30
C ASP A 63 -8.52 -1.56 -0.80
N LEU A 64 -9.16 -0.57 -0.19
CA LEU A 64 -9.06 -0.28 1.24
C LEU A 64 -10.43 -0.41 1.91
N PRO A 65 -10.56 -1.02 3.10
CA PRO A 65 -11.79 -0.95 3.87
C PRO A 65 -11.87 0.37 4.64
N GLU A 66 -13.03 1.01 4.65
CA GLU A 66 -13.29 2.33 5.25
C GLU A 66 -12.92 2.45 6.74
N ASP A 67 -13.04 1.35 7.51
CA ASP A 67 -12.82 1.36 8.96
C ASP A 67 -11.34 1.23 9.33
N LYS A 68 -10.58 0.43 8.57
CA LYS A 68 -9.19 0.10 8.90
C LYS A 68 -8.16 0.83 8.03
N LEU A 69 -8.53 1.20 6.80
CA LEU A 69 -7.70 1.96 5.86
C LEU A 69 -6.31 1.32 5.65
N PHE A 70 -6.29 0.00 5.44
CA PHE A 70 -5.11 -0.76 5.01
C PHE A 70 -5.36 -1.39 3.64
N LEU A 71 -4.30 -1.86 2.98
CA LEU A 71 -4.42 -2.68 1.78
C LEU A 71 -5.09 -4.04 2.10
N ARG A 72 -6.20 -4.38 1.43
CA ARG A 72 -6.91 -5.64 1.70
C ARG A 72 -6.12 -6.89 1.28
N CYS A 73 -5.13 -6.76 0.39
CA CYS A 73 -4.22 -7.82 -0.07
C CYS A 73 -3.21 -8.29 1.01
N ARG A 74 -3.70 -8.86 2.12
CA ARG A 74 -2.87 -9.23 3.28
C ARG A 74 -1.80 -10.27 2.95
N SER A 75 -2.12 -11.24 2.10
CA SER A 75 -1.17 -12.29 1.70
C SER A 75 0.05 -11.69 0.99
N GLU A 76 -0.20 -10.72 0.09
CA GLU A 76 0.80 -10.02 -0.71
C GLU A 76 1.64 -9.07 0.15
N VAL A 77 1.00 -8.35 1.08
CA VAL A 77 1.71 -7.52 2.08
C VAL A 77 2.64 -8.38 2.94
N GLY A 78 2.17 -9.55 3.40
CA GLY A 78 3.01 -10.48 4.16
C GLY A 78 4.19 -11.02 3.35
N ALA A 79 3.96 -11.40 2.09
CA ALA A 79 5.01 -11.83 1.18
C ALA A 79 6.05 -10.72 0.93
N PHE A 80 5.59 -9.48 0.75
CA PHE A 80 6.46 -8.31 0.64
C PHE A 80 7.29 -8.09 1.91
N PHE A 81 6.68 -8.10 3.10
CA PHE A 81 7.42 -7.92 4.35
C PHE A 81 8.52 -8.97 4.53
N ALA A 82 8.22 -10.24 4.21
CA ALA A 82 9.21 -11.31 4.26
C ALA A 82 10.34 -11.11 3.22
N ALA A 83 10.00 -10.82 1.97
CA ALA A 83 10.97 -10.67 0.88
C ALA A 83 11.88 -9.44 1.07
N ALA A 84 11.29 -8.33 1.51
CA ALA A 84 11.98 -7.07 1.76
C ALA A 84 12.67 -7.00 3.13
N LYS A 85 12.52 -8.04 3.97
CA LYS A 85 13.02 -8.09 5.36
C LYS A 85 12.60 -6.86 6.17
N VAL A 86 11.29 -6.59 6.15
CA VAL A 86 10.67 -5.50 6.90
C VAL A 86 10.44 -5.95 8.33
N HIS A 87 10.82 -5.10 9.28
CA HIS A 87 10.65 -5.26 10.71
C HIS A 87 9.86 -4.08 11.28
N GLU A 88 9.39 -4.23 12.52
CA GLU A 88 8.82 -3.12 13.27
C GLU A 88 9.84 -1.98 13.40
N GLY A 89 9.39 -0.74 13.17
CA GLY A 89 10.22 0.46 13.15
C GLY A 89 10.87 0.76 11.80
N ASP A 90 10.77 -0.14 10.82
CA ASP A 90 11.17 0.17 9.45
C ASP A 90 10.18 1.14 8.79
N PHE A 91 10.63 1.78 7.72
CA PHE A 91 9.80 2.66 6.90
C PHE A 91 9.61 2.08 5.50
N VAL A 92 8.41 2.28 4.95
CA VAL A 92 8.11 1.99 3.54
C VAL A 92 7.71 3.27 2.83
N LEU A 93 8.08 3.37 1.57
CA LEU A 93 7.66 4.45 0.69
C LEU A 93 6.49 3.97 -0.16
N PHE A 94 5.34 4.63 0.00
CA PHE A 94 4.18 4.47 -0.86
C PHE A 94 4.19 5.58 -1.91
N THR A 95 4.39 5.21 -3.17
CA THR A 95 4.57 6.15 -4.28
C THR A 95 3.41 6.05 -5.24
N TRP A 96 2.75 7.18 -5.52
CA TRP A 96 1.81 7.28 -6.64
C TRP A 96 2.59 7.45 -7.95
N LEU A 97 2.29 6.61 -8.94
CA LEU A 97 2.96 6.62 -10.23
C LEU A 97 2.13 7.36 -11.28
N VAL A 98 0.90 6.89 -11.51
CA VAL A 98 -0.04 7.44 -12.49
C VAL A 98 -1.42 6.86 -12.22
N GLU A 99 -2.48 7.64 -12.42
CA GLU A 99 -3.88 7.21 -12.25
C GLU A 99 -4.12 6.44 -10.93
N ARG A 100 -4.18 5.10 -11.00
CA ARG A 100 -4.44 4.18 -9.89
C ARG A 100 -3.29 3.21 -9.65
N GLU A 101 -2.11 3.53 -10.17
CA GLU A 101 -0.90 2.72 -10.05
C GLU A 101 0.01 3.26 -8.96
N TYR A 102 0.42 2.35 -8.09
CA TYR A 102 1.24 2.65 -6.92
C TYR A 102 2.40 1.66 -6.80
N GLU A 103 3.47 2.12 -6.18
CA GLU A 103 4.60 1.31 -5.78
C GLU A 103 4.77 1.35 -4.26
N ILE A 104 5.09 0.20 -3.66
CA ILE A 104 5.54 0.09 -2.28
C ILE A 104 6.93 -0.51 -2.26
N ARG A 105 7.84 0.17 -1.59
CA ARG A 105 9.18 -0.37 -1.32
C ARG A 105 9.62 -0.05 0.10
N LYS A 106 10.46 -0.91 0.67
CA LYS A 106 11.14 -0.61 1.93
C LYS A 106 12.15 0.53 1.70
N LEU A 107 12.21 1.49 2.62
CA LEU A 107 13.32 2.45 2.69
C LEU A 107 14.48 1.78 3.43
N SER A 108 15.65 1.78 2.78
CA SER A 108 16.91 1.23 3.30
C SER A 108 17.48 2.06 4.43
#